data_AF-A0A437GU71-F1
#
_entry.id   AF-A0A437GU71-F1
#
_cell.length_a   1.000
_cell.length_b   1.000
_cell.length_c   1.000
_cell.angle_alpha   90.00
_cell.angle_beta   90.00
_cell.angle_gamma   90.00
#
_symmetry.space_group_name_H-M   'P 1'
#
loop_
_entity.id
_entity.type
_entity.pdbx_description
1 polymer ?
#
loop_
_entity_poly.entity_id
_entity_poly.type
_entity_poly.pdbx_seq_one_letter_code
_entity_poly.pdbx_strand_id
1 'polypeptide(L)' 'MEDFNSLLLNEQVELLRAQCAQDMAARRMHRQEARNYAKRIEAHAFPYRTPDESGHRLFDAHAYDLLADETAH' A
#
# COMPACT_ATOMS: atom_id res chain seq x y z
N MET A 1 -4.50 -6.40 19.58
CA MET A 1 -4.02 -5.23 18.82
C MET A 1 -3.06 -5.77 17.79
N GLU A 2 -3.34 -5.57 16.52
CA GLU A 2 -2.47 -6.07 15.44
C GLU A 2 -1.25 -5.16 15.33
N ASP A 3 -0.08 -5.74 15.12
CA ASP A 3 1.18 -4.98 15.08
C ASP A 3 1.31 -4.19 13.77
N PHE A 4 1.72 -2.92 13.88
CA PHE A 4 1.85 -2.02 12.73
C PHE A 4 2.91 -2.49 11.74
N ASN A 5 4.02 -3.07 12.22
CA ASN A 5 5.06 -3.59 11.34
C ASN A 5 4.55 -4.81 10.56
N SER A 6 3.73 -5.64 11.20
CA SER A 6 3.05 -6.76 10.54
C SER A 6 2.08 -6.27 9.46
N LEU A 7 1.33 -5.19 9.70
CA LEU A 7 0.46 -4.57 8.70
C LEU A 7 1.25 -4.04 7.49
N LEU A 8 2.35 -3.33 7.74
CA LEU A 8 3.24 -2.81 6.68
C LEU A 8 3.88 -3.94 5.86
N LEU A 9 4.41 -4.97 6.54
CA LEU A 9 5.03 -6.11 5.87
C LEU A 9 4.02 -6.82 4.96
N ASN A 10 2.79 -7.05 5.45
CA ASN A 10 1.76 -7.71 4.67
C ASN A 10 1.30 -6.87 3.48
N GLU A 11 1.14 -5.55 3.64
CA GLU A 11 0.87 -4.64 2.52
C GLU A 11 1.95 -4.78 1.43
N GLN A 12 3.23 -4.71 1.80
CA GLN A 12 4.34 -4.81 0.86
C GLN A 12 4.43 -6.17 0.17
N VAL A 13 4.20 -7.26 0.91
CA VAL A 13 4.17 -8.61 0.34
C VAL A 13 3.05 -8.75 -0.68
N GLU A 14 1.86 -8.21 -0.43
CA GLU A 14 0.75 -8.27 -1.39
C GLU A 14 1.00 -7.40 -2.62
N LEU A 15 1.65 -6.23 -2.47
CA LEU A 15 2.10 -5.44 -3.61
C LEU A 15 3.11 -6.20 -4.49
N LEU A 16 4.11 -6.83 -3.88
CA LEU A 16 5.09 -7.67 -4.60
C LEU A 16 4.41 -8.86 -5.29
N ARG A 17 3.46 -9.53 -4.62
CA ARG A 17 2.67 -10.61 -5.22
C ARG A 17 1.85 -10.13 -6.41
N ALA A 18 1.24 -8.94 -6.33
CA ALA A 18 0.52 -8.34 -7.45
C ALA A 18 1.43 -8.06 -8.65
N GLN A 19 2.65 -7.59 -8.41
CA GLN A 19 3.66 -7.35 -9.45
C GLN A 19 4.12 -8.65 -10.12
N CYS A 20 4.37 -9.70 -9.32
CA CYS A 20 4.84 -11.00 -9.80
C CYS A 20 3.71 -11.88 -10.40
N ALA A 21 2.44 -11.50 -10.20
CA ALA A 21 1.30 -12.27 -10.69
C ALA A 21 1.28 -12.39 -12.22
N GLN A 22 1.17 -13.64 -12.68
CA GLN A 22 1.16 -14.00 -14.10
C GLN A 22 -0.21 -13.80 -14.77
N ASP A 23 -1.27 -13.71 -13.98
CA ASP A 23 -2.62 -13.49 -14.47
C ASP A 23 -3.30 -12.27 -13.81
N MET A 24 -4.30 -11.74 -14.53
CA MET A 24 -4.99 -10.51 -14.12
C MET A 24 -5.91 -10.72 -12.91
N ALA A 25 -6.39 -11.94 -12.66
CA ALA A 25 -7.27 -12.22 -11.54
C ALA A 25 -6.49 -12.22 -10.22
N ALA A 26 -5.36 -12.93 -10.18
CA ALA A 26 -4.40 -12.93 -9.08
C ALA A 26 -3.88 -11.52 -8.82
N ARG A 27 -3.50 -10.78 -9.87
CA ARG A 27 -3.07 -9.38 -9.71
C ARG A 27 -4.14 -8.51 -9.04
N ARG A 28 -5.41 -8.63 -9.43
CA ARG A 28 -6.52 -7.89 -8.82
C ARG A 28 -6.75 -8.28 -7.37
N MET A 29 -6.68 -9.58 -7.07
CA MET A 29 -6.82 -10.10 -5.71
C MET A 29 -5.74 -9.52 -4.79
N HIS A 30 -4.46 -9.63 -5.18
CA HIS A 30 -3.34 -9.11 -4.38
C HIS A 30 -3.41 -7.59 -4.20
N ARG A 31 -3.82 -6.84 -5.24
CA ARG A 31 -4.08 -5.38 -5.11
C ARG A 31 -5.19 -5.08 -4.11
N GLN A 32 -6.25 -5.89 -4.08
CA GLN A 32 -7.34 -5.70 -3.14
C GLN A 32 -6.89 -5.97 -1.70
N GLU A 33 -6.09 -7.01 -1.47
CA GLU A 33 -5.52 -7.30 -0.15
C GLU A 33 -4.56 -6.20 0.31
N ALA A 34 -3.67 -5.71 -0.56
CA ALA A 34 -2.81 -4.56 -0.26
C ALA A 34 -3.63 -3.33 0.18
N ARG A 35 -4.73 -3.02 -0.52
CA ARG A 35 -5.65 -1.93 -0.14
C ARG A 35 -6.33 -2.17 1.21
N ASN A 36 -6.64 -3.41 1.56
CA ASN A 36 -7.22 -3.73 2.86
C ASN A 36 -6.21 -3.47 3.98
N TYR A 37 -4.93 -3.83 3.79
CA TYR A 37 -3.86 -3.49 4.73
C TYR A 37 -3.64 -1.97 4.83
N ALA A 38 -3.62 -1.25 3.70
CA ALA A 38 -3.49 0.21 3.68
C ALA A 38 -4.53 0.90 4.56
N LYS A 39 -5.81 0.51 4.45
CA LYS A 39 -6.90 1.05 5.28
C LYS A 39 -6.67 0.81 6.78
N ARG A 40 -6.12 -0.35 7.15
CA ARG A 40 -5.84 -0.71 8.54
C ARG A 40 -4.64 0.07 9.09
N ILE A 41 -3.64 0.31 8.24
CA ILE A 41 -2.49 1.18 8.53
C ILE A 41 -2.96 2.60 8.80
N GLU A 42 -3.85 3.14 7.96
CA GLU A 42 -4.42 4.48 8.14
C GLU A 42 -5.26 4.61 9.41
N ALA A 43 -5.99 3.55 9.78
CA ALA A 43 -6.81 3.50 11.00
C ALA A 43 -6.01 3.10 12.26
N HIS A 44 -4.70 2.84 12.15
CA HIS A 44 -3.90 2.38 13.28
C HIS A 44 -3.69 3.50 14.32
N ALA A 45 -3.75 3.16 15.61
CA ALA A 45 -3.67 4.13 16.71
C ALA A 45 -2.33 4.89 16.78
N PHE A 46 -1.27 4.29 16.25
CA PHE A 46 0.06 4.88 16.09
C PHE A 46 0.45 4.79 14.62
N PRO A 47 -0.06 5.68 13.76
CA PRO A 47 0.29 5.67 12.35
C PRO A 47 1.71 6.21 12.18
N TYR A 48 2.55 5.51 11.42
CA TYR A 48 3.88 6.02 11.01
C TYR A 48 3.79 7.24 10.07
N ARG A 49 2.59 7.56 9.58
CA ARG A 49 2.31 8.66 8.64
C ARG A 49 1.39 9.68 9.31
N THR A 50 1.91 10.41 10.28
CA THR A 50 1.22 11.61 10.78
C THR A 50 1.19 12.63 9.63
N PRO A 51 0.01 13.11 9.21
CA PRO A 51 -0.07 14.22 8.27
C PRO A 51 0.62 15.43 8.89
N ASP A 52 1.37 16.18 8.09
CA ASP A 52 1.79 17.52 8.52
C ASP A 52 0.57 18.46 8.63
N GLU A 53 0.80 19.67 9.10
CA GLU A 53 -0.26 20.69 9.26
C GLU A 53 -1.00 21.03 7.94
N SER A 54 -0.41 20.66 6.80
CA SER A 54 -0.96 20.86 5.46
C SER A 54 -1.67 19.61 4.91
N GLY A 55 -1.71 18.52 5.68
CA GLY A 55 -2.29 17.24 5.28
C GLY A 55 -1.39 16.37 4.40
N HIS A 56 -0.16 16.79 4.13
CA HIS A 56 0.81 16.01 3.37
C HIS A 56 1.44 14.92 4.24
N ARG A 57 1.71 13.77 3.62
CA ARG A 57 2.42 12.65 4.26
C ARG A 57 3.86 12.64 3.74
N LEU A 58 4.85 12.66 4.63
CA LEU A 58 6.29 12.63 4.29
C LEU A 58 6.70 11.40 3.46
N PHE A 59 5.89 10.33 3.49
CA PHE A 59 6.03 9.16 2.64
C PHE A 59 4.68 8.77 2.06
N ASP A 60 4.56 8.83 0.73
CA ASP A 60 3.40 8.35 -0.01
C ASP A 60 3.74 7.03 -0.74
N ALA A 61 3.23 5.91 -0.22
CA ALA A 61 3.41 4.61 -0.87
C ALA A 61 2.69 4.51 -2.24
N HIS A 62 1.73 5.39 -2.52
CA HIS A 62 1.04 5.47 -3.80
C HIS A 62 1.80 6.31 -4.84
N ALA A 63 2.92 6.93 -4.48
CA ALA A 63 3.81 7.57 -5.45
C ALA A 63 4.32 6.57 -6.51
N TYR A 64 4.40 5.27 -6.16
CA TYR A 64 4.73 4.21 -7.11
C TYR A 64 3.62 3.95 -8.14
N ASP A 65 2.34 4.10 -7.77
CA ASP A 65 1.22 3.94 -8.70
C ASP A 65 1.24 5.05 -9.76
N LEU A 66 1.62 6.28 -9.37
CA LEU A 66 1.77 7.42 -10.28
C LEU A 66 2.93 7.23 -11.28
N LEU A 67 4.07 6.70 -10.83
CA LEU A 67 5.23 6.40 -11.70
C LEU A 67 4.97 5.22 -12.65
N ALA A 68 4.15 4.25 -12.25
CA ALA A 68 3.78 3.12 -13.09
C ALA A 68 2.85 3.52 -14.25
N ASP A 69 1.99 4.53 -14.07
CA ASP A 69 1.13 5.05 -15.14
C ASP A 69 1.91 5.94 -16.14
N GLU A 70 2.95 6.65 -15.71
CA GLU A 70 3.81 7.46 -16.60
C GLU A 70 4.71 6.64 -17.53
N THR A 71 4.97 5.37 -17.21
CA THR A 71 5.81 4.47 -18.02
C THR A 71 5.02 3.60 -18.98
N ALA A 72 3.70 3.79 -19.05
CA ALA A 72 2.78 3.02 -19.89
C ALA A 72 2.41 3.74 -21.21
N HIS A 73 3.19 4.73 -21.66
CA HIS A 73 3.02 5.43 -22.95
C HIS A 73 4.23 5.27 -23.87
#